data_AF-A0A7C7JLJ7-F1
#
_entry.id   AF-A0A7C7JLJ7-F1
#
_cell.length_a   1.000
_cell.length_b   1.000
_cell.length_c   1.000
_cell.angle_alpha   90.00
_cell.angle_beta   90.00
_cell.angle_gamma   90.00
#
_symmetry.space_group_name_H-M   'P 1'
#
loop_
_entity.id
_entity.type
_entity.pdbx_description
1 polymer ?
#
loop_
_entity_poly.entity_id
_entity_poly.type
_entity_poly.pdbx_seq_one_letter_code
_entity_poly.pdbx_strand_id
1 'polypeptide(L)'
;MKKSIVFLSILATSSLFSENRLFDCTKIFEERKSELLLELERINDREQALYDLKEATNRLLKKKKEKLDKQEAEINRKLKLIEEKEQNTKNMLAENRKVLEEIKKIKLDKVSTTYSKMKPKSAAAILAELDPKIAVNVLLKIKPKTLSKIFAKMDPVKASELTRLLAETKENNGSI
;
A
#
# COMPACT_ATOMS: atom_id res chain seq x y z
N MET A 1 37.30 -88.46 -67.43
CA MET A 1 37.32 -88.40 -65.94
C MET A 1 37.95 -87.14 -65.33
N LYS A 2 38.79 -86.34 -66.03
CA LYS A 2 39.45 -85.16 -65.42
C LYS A 2 38.60 -83.88 -65.25
N LYS A 3 37.50 -83.72 -66.01
CA LYS A 3 36.64 -82.50 -65.94
C LYS A 3 35.71 -82.47 -64.72
N SER A 4 35.37 -83.63 -64.15
CA SER A 4 34.46 -83.72 -63.00
C SER A 4 35.12 -83.42 -61.65
N ILE A 5 36.44 -83.60 -61.55
CA ILE A 5 37.23 -83.33 -60.33
C ILE A 5 37.49 -81.81 -60.16
N VAL A 6 37.67 -81.08 -61.27
CA VAL A 6 37.88 -79.61 -61.22
C VAL A 6 36.60 -78.89 -60.80
N PHE A 7 35.43 -79.37 -61.21
CA PHE A 7 34.14 -78.79 -60.81
C PHE A 7 33.83 -79.00 -59.32
N LEU A 8 34.25 -80.14 -58.74
CA LEU A 8 34.08 -80.43 -57.31
C LEU A 8 35.02 -79.60 -56.42
N SER A 9 36.22 -79.29 -56.94
CA SER A 9 37.18 -78.41 -56.26
C SER A 9 36.74 -76.94 -56.21
N ILE A 10 36.06 -76.45 -57.25
CA ILE A 10 35.61 -75.05 -57.31
C ILE A 10 34.40 -74.81 -56.39
N LEU A 11 33.50 -75.80 -56.27
CA LEU A 11 32.32 -75.72 -55.39
C LEU A 11 32.69 -75.73 -53.89
N ALA A 12 33.81 -76.36 -53.52
CA ALA A 12 34.31 -76.36 -52.13
C ALA A 12 34.92 -75.01 -51.72
N THR A 13 35.49 -74.25 -52.67
CA THR A 13 36.12 -72.94 -52.37
C THR A 13 35.13 -71.80 -52.19
N SER A 14 33.92 -71.88 -52.78
CA SER A 14 32.87 -70.88 -52.54
C SER A 14 32.26 -70.96 -51.14
N SER A 15 32.32 -72.12 -50.48
CA SER A 15 31.75 -72.31 -49.14
C SER A 15 32.62 -71.73 -48.03
N LEU A 16 33.94 -71.67 -48.21
CA LEU A 16 34.91 -71.20 -47.20
C LEU A 16 35.02 -69.66 -47.13
N PHE A 17 34.51 -68.92 -48.12
CA PHE A 17 34.56 -67.45 -48.13
C PHE A 17 33.40 -66.78 -47.37
N SER A 18 32.40 -67.56 -46.94
CA SER A 18 31.18 -67.08 -46.27
C SER A 18 31.34 -66.91 -44.75
N GLU A 19 32.11 -67.78 -44.09
CA GLU A 19 32.28 -67.76 -42.62
C GLU A 19 33.02 -66.51 -42.10
N ASN A 20 34.00 -65.99 -42.84
CA ASN A 20 34.79 -64.84 -42.40
C ASN A 20 34.01 -63.51 -42.39
N ARG A 21 33.02 -63.31 -43.28
CA ARG A 21 32.20 -62.08 -43.28
C ARG A 21 31.13 -62.10 -42.19
N LEU A 22 30.61 -63.28 -41.84
CA LEU A 22 29.60 -63.42 -40.80
C LEU A 22 30.18 -63.07 -39.42
N PHE A 23 31.40 -63.53 -39.14
CA PHE A 23 32.13 -63.24 -37.89
C PHE A 23 32.38 -61.74 -37.68
N ASP A 24 32.74 -61.01 -38.74
CA ASP A 24 33.00 -59.57 -38.70
C ASP A 24 31.70 -58.76 -38.47
N CYS A 25 30.60 -59.18 -39.10
CA CYS A 25 29.28 -58.60 -38.85
C CYS A 25 28.80 -58.81 -37.40
N THR A 26 29.04 -59.99 -36.81
CA THR A 26 28.71 -60.26 -35.41
C THR A 26 29.50 -59.37 -34.45
N LYS A 27 30.79 -59.14 -34.73
CA LYS A 27 31.63 -58.27 -33.90
C LYS A 27 31.16 -56.80 -33.96
N ILE A 28 30.91 -56.28 -35.15
CA ILE A 28 30.37 -54.91 -35.32
C ILE A 28 29.02 -54.74 -34.62
N PHE A 29 28.15 -55.76 -34.71
CA PHE A 29 26.86 -55.74 -34.05
C PHE A 29 26.99 -55.69 -32.52
N GLU A 30 27.84 -56.55 -31.92
CA GLU A 30 28.06 -56.53 -30.47
C GLU A 30 28.74 -55.24 -29.99
N GLU A 31 29.65 -54.66 -30.77
CA GLU A 31 30.24 -53.34 -30.48
C GLU A 31 29.17 -52.24 -30.48
N ARG A 32 28.34 -52.14 -31.52
CA ARG A 32 27.26 -51.14 -31.58
C ARG A 32 26.21 -51.34 -30.49
N LYS A 33 25.88 -52.59 -30.16
CA LYS A 33 25.00 -52.91 -29.05
C LYS A 33 25.58 -52.42 -27.72
N SER A 34 26.87 -52.61 -27.49
CA SER A 34 27.55 -52.09 -26.28
C SER A 34 27.57 -50.56 -26.23
N GLU A 35 27.79 -49.89 -27.36
CA GLU A 35 27.74 -48.42 -27.48
C GLU A 35 26.33 -47.87 -27.17
N LEU A 36 25.30 -48.50 -27.75
CA LEU A 36 23.91 -48.12 -27.51
C LEU A 36 23.48 -48.33 -26.05
N LEU A 37 23.94 -49.40 -25.39
CA LEU A 37 23.68 -49.63 -23.97
C LEU A 37 24.29 -48.52 -23.11
N LEU A 38 25.52 -48.11 -23.42
CA LEU A 38 26.21 -47.04 -22.70
C LEU A 38 25.54 -45.68 -22.90
N GLU A 39 25.06 -45.37 -24.11
CA GLU A 39 24.31 -44.12 -24.33
C GLU A 39 22.92 -44.16 -23.68
N LEU A 40 22.27 -45.32 -23.64
CA LEU A 40 21.01 -45.49 -22.90
C LEU A 40 21.19 -45.23 -21.40
N GLU A 41 22.26 -45.77 -20.81
CA GLU A 41 22.64 -45.50 -19.41
C GLU A 41 22.85 -44.00 -19.18
N ARG A 42 23.62 -43.33 -20.05
CA ARG A 42 23.83 -41.87 -19.99
C ARG A 42 22.54 -41.06 -20.11
N ILE A 43 21.61 -41.47 -20.97
CA ILE A 43 20.31 -40.81 -21.11
C ILE A 43 19.51 -40.98 -19.82
N ASN A 44 19.46 -42.18 -19.26
CA ASN A 44 18.76 -42.45 -18.01
C ASN A 44 19.35 -41.63 -16.84
N ASP A 45 20.68 -41.53 -16.73
CA ASP A 45 21.34 -40.70 -15.72
C ASP A 45 21.00 -39.21 -15.87
N ARG A 46 20.95 -38.70 -17.10
CA ARG A 46 20.53 -37.31 -17.38
C ARG A 46 19.05 -37.10 -17.05
N GLU A 47 18.18 -38.05 -17.39
CA GLU A 47 16.76 -37.98 -17.06
C GLU A 47 16.54 -37.93 -15.55
N GLN A 48 17.26 -38.78 -14.79
CA GLN A 48 17.21 -38.77 -13.34
C GLN A 48 17.69 -37.43 -12.77
N ALA A 49 18.82 -36.90 -13.24
CA ALA A 49 19.34 -35.61 -12.80
C ALA A 49 18.37 -34.45 -13.09
N LEU A 50 17.71 -34.46 -14.26
CA LEU A 50 16.70 -33.48 -14.63
C LEU A 50 15.43 -33.61 -13.76
N TYR A 51 15.02 -34.85 -13.46
CA TYR A 51 13.89 -35.12 -12.58
C TYR A 51 14.14 -34.58 -11.17
N ASP A 52 15.32 -34.86 -10.60
CA ASP A 52 15.71 -34.40 -9.28
C ASP A 52 15.80 -32.87 -9.21
N LEU A 53 16.37 -32.24 -10.24
CA LEU A 53 16.43 -30.77 -10.34
C LEU A 53 15.03 -30.16 -10.44
N LYS A 54 14.14 -30.75 -11.24
CA LYS A 54 12.76 -30.31 -11.38
C LYS A 54 12.02 -30.42 -10.05
N GLU A 55 12.21 -31.52 -9.32
CA GLU A 55 11.57 -31.71 -8.02
C GLU A 55 12.10 -30.70 -6.99
N ALA A 56 13.42 -30.51 -6.90
CA ALA A 56 14.04 -29.52 -6.02
C ALA A 56 13.54 -28.10 -6.33
N THR A 57 13.43 -27.76 -7.61
CA THR A 57 12.90 -26.46 -8.07
C THR A 57 11.44 -26.28 -7.67
N ASN A 58 10.59 -27.29 -7.91
CA ASN A 58 9.18 -27.25 -7.53
C ASN A 58 8.99 -27.11 -6.01
N ARG A 59 9.79 -27.83 -5.22
CA ARG A 59 9.80 -27.72 -3.75
C ARG A 59 10.19 -26.31 -3.31
N LEU A 60 11.21 -25.72 -3.93
CA LEU A 60 11.65 -24.34 -3.63
C LEU A 60 10.58 -23.31 -4.02
N LEU A 61 10.00 -23.43 -5.21
CA LEU A 61 8.94 -22.54 -5.69
C LEU A 61 7.70 -22.62 -4.81
N LYS A 62 7.30 -23.82 -4.38
CA LYS A 62 6.19 -24.02 -3.44
C LYS A 62 6.45 -23.30 -2.12
N LYS A 63 7.64 -23.48 -1.52
CA LYS A 63 8.02 -22.78 -0.28
C LYS A 63 8.02 -21.26 -0.44
N LYS A 64 8.54 -20.75 -1.57
CA LYS A 64 8.54 -19.31 -1.86
C LYS A 64 7.11 -18.79 -2.01
N LYS A 65 6.24 -19.51 -2.72
CA LYS A 65 4.84 -19.14 -2.88
C LYS A 65 4.10 -19.12 -1.54
N GLU A 66 4.23 -20.16 -0.72
CA GLU A 66 3.63 -20.18 0.61
C GLU A 66 4.11 -19.01 1.50
N LYS A 67 5.39 -18.63 1.40
CA LYS A 67 5.91 -17.46 2.11
C LYS A 67 5.30 -16.16 1.60
N LEU A 68 5.22 -15.98 0.29
CA LEU A 68 4.63 -14.79 -0.32
C LEU A 68 3.14 -14.67 0.01
N ASP A 69 2.39 -15.76 -0.10
CA ASP A 69 0.96 -15.79 0.21
C ASP A 69 0.71 -15.40 1.69
N LYS A 70 1.58 -15.85 2.62
CA LYS A 70 1.54 -15.42 4.03
C LYS A 70 1.84 -13.94 4.21
N GLN A 71 2.87 -13.43 3.54
CA GLN A 71 3.25 -12.02 3.60
C GLN A 71 2.16 -11.12 3.02
N GLU A 72 1.57 -11.50 1.89
CA GLU A 72 0.45 -10.80 1.27
C GLU A 72 -0.77 -10.76 2.19
N ALA A 73 -1.11 -11.88 2.81
CA ALA A 73 -2.21 -11.93 3.79
C ALA A 73 -1.94 -11.01 5.00
N GLU A 74 -0.70 -10.94 5.49
CA GLU A 74 -0.32 -10.04 6.59
C GLU A 74 -0.39 -8.56 6.18
N ILE A 75 0.11 -8.22 4.98
CA ILE A 75 0.04 -6.86 4.42
C ILE A 75 -1.42 -6.43 4.28
N ASN A 76 -2.27 -7.29 3.71
CA ASN A 76 -3.69 -6.99 3.54
C ASN A 76 -4.42 -6.77 4.86
N ARG A 77 -4.07 -7.52 5.92
CA ARG A 77 -4.60 -7.28 7.28
C ARG A 77 -4.13 -5.94 7.84
N LYS A 78 -2.85 -5.60 7.68
CA LYS A 78 -2.29 -4.32 8.13
C LYS A 78 -2.91 -3.14 7.41
N LEU A 79 -3.13 -3.24 6.10
CA LEU A 79 -3.78 -2.19 5.30
C LEU A 79 -5.20 -1.91 5.82
N LYS A 80 -6.02 -2.95 6.02
CA LYS A 80 -7.37 -2.78 6.59
C LYS A 80 -7.35 -2.10 7.96
N LEU A 81 -6.42 -2.50 8.85
CA LEU A 81 -6.28 -1.87 10.15
C LEU A 81 -5.88 -0.39 10.05
N ILE A 82 -5.02 -0.04 9.09
CA ILE A 82 -4.60 1.35 8.86
C ILE A 82 -5.80 2.17 8.34
N GLU A 83 -6.54 1.65 7.37
CA GLU A 83 -7.74 2.31 6.83
C GLU A 83 -8.80 2.56 7.91
N GLU A 84 -9.08 1.56 8.76
CA GLU A 84 -9.99 1.70 9.90
C GLU A 84 -9.52 2.78 10.89
N LYS A 85 -8.23 2.77 11.24
CA LYS A 85 -7.64 3.77 12.14
C LYS A 85 -7.67 5.17 11.54
N GLU A 86 -7.40 5.31 10.25
CA GLU A 86 -7.43 6.59 9.57
C GLU A 86 -8.85 7.16 9.56
N GLN A 87 -9.85 6.33 9.23
CA GLN A 87 -11.25 6.75 9.24
C GLN A 87 -11.72 7.13 10.64
N ASN A 88 -11.38 6.33 11.66
CA ASN A 88 -11.69 6.65 13.05
C ASN A 88 -11.04 7.97 13.49
N THR A 89 -9.77 8.19 13.13
CA THR A 89 -9.04 9.43 13.43
C THR A 89 -9.69 10.64 12.77
N LYS A 90 -10.10 10.53 11.50
CA LYS A 90 -10.82 11.59 10.79
C LYS A 90 -12.15 11.91 11.46
N ASN A 91 -12.90 10.89 11.87
CA ASN A 91 -14.18 11.06 12.58
C ASN A 91 -13.98 11.77 13.93
N MET A 92 -13.02 11.29 14.74
CA MET A 92 -12.67 11.92 16.02
C MET A 92 -12.22 13.38 15.85
N LEU A 93 -11.43 13.67 14.82
CA LEU A 93 -11.00 15.05 14.54
C LEU A 93 -12.18 15.94 14.15
N ALA A 94 -13.11 15.43 13.33
CA ALA A 94 -14.30 16.17 12.94
C ALA A 94 -15.22 16.43 14.15
N GLU A 95 -15.43 15.43 15.01
CA GLU A 95 -16.21 15.57 16.24
C GLU A 95 -15.55 16.57 17.20
N ASN A 96 -14.24 16.45 17.44
CA ASN A 96 -13.51 17.39 18.30
C ASN A 96 -13.58 18.83 17.77
N ARG A 97 -13.53 19.05 16.45
CA ARG A 97 -13.72 20.38 15.86
C ARG A 97 -15.11 20.93 16.15
N LYS A 98 -16.16 20.13 15.97
CA LYS A 98 -17.54 20.53 16.28
C LYS A 98 -17.72 20.88 17.76
N VAL A 99 -17.22 20.03 18.65
CA VAL A 99 -17.27 20.27 20.10
C VAL A 99 -16.52 21.54 20.46
N LEU A 100 -15.34 21.78 19.88
CA LEU A 100 -14.56 23.00 20.13
C LEU A 100 -15.30 24.25 19.65
N GLU A 101 -15.93 24.21 18.48
CA GLU A 101 -16.75 25.31 17.97
C GLU A 101 -17.96 25.59 18.87
N GLU A 102 -18.65 24.53 19.33
CA GLU A 102 -19.77 24.65 20.25
C GLU A 102 -19.34 25.25 21.59
N ILE A 103 -18.22 24.78 22.17
CA ILE A 103 -17.66 25.35 23.41
C ILE A 103 -17.31 26.82 23.22
N LYS A 104 -16.66 27.20 22.10
CA LYS A 104 -16.34 28.60 21.79
C LYS A 104 -17.60 29.44 21.69
N LYS A 105 -18.64 28.93 21.01
CA LYS A 105 -19.93 29.60 20.87
C LYS A 105 -20.61 29.79 22.23
N ILE A 106 -20.73 28.73 23.03
CA ILE A 106 -21.33 28.77 24.38
C ILE A 106 -20.57 29.76 25.28
N LYS A 107 -19.23 29.72 25.27
CA LYS A 107 -18.41 30.63 26.09
C LYS A 107 -18.64 32.08 25.69
N LEU A 108 -18.61 32.39 24.40
CA LEU A 108 -18.87 33.74 23.89
C LEU A 108 -20.30 34.22 24.16
N ASP A 109 -21.29 33.34 24.00
CA ASP A 109 -22.71 33.66 24.24
C ASP A 109 -22.97 33.96 25.72
N LYS A 110 -22.37 33.18 26.64
CA LYS A 110 -22.45 33.45 28.09
C LYS A 110 -21.81 34.79 28.44
N VAL A 111 -20.61 35.06 27.92
CA VAL A 111 -19.90 36.31 28.17
C VAL A 111 -20.69 37.51 27.63
N SER A 112 -21.16 37.46 26.38
CA SER A 112 -22.01 38.50 25.78
C SER A 112 -23.30 38.74 26.57
N THR A 113 -23.94 37.66 27.05
CA THR A 113 -25.16 37.77 27.86
C THR A 113 -24.89 38.50 29.18
N THR A 114 -23.76 38.24 29.84
CA THR A 114 -23.35 38.94 31.05
C THR A 114 -23.20 40.44 30.82
N TYR A 115 -22.46 40.83 29.77
CA TYR A 115 -22.30 42.25 29.44
C TYR A 115 -23.59 42.91 28.96
N SER A 116 -24.47 42.15 28.28
CA SER A 116 -25.78 42.65 27.84
C SER A 116 -26.73 42.96 29.00
N LYS A 117 -26.62 42.23 30.12
CA LYS A 117 -27.42 42.45 31.34
C LYS A 117 -26.77 43.45 32.31
N MET A 118 -25.48 43.75 32.11
CA MET A 118 -24.74 44.68 32.95
C MET A 118 -25.18 46.12 32.72
N LYS A 119 -25.07 46.97 33.76
CA LYS A 119 -25.32 48.41 33.63
C LYS A 119 -24.38 49.00 32.54
N PRO A 120 -24.88 49.82 31.60
CA PRO A 120 -24.08 50.28 30.46
C PRO A 120 -22.76 50.97 30.83
N LYS A 121 -22.75 51.76 31.92
CA LYS A 121 -21.54 52.43 32.42
C LYS A 121 -20.47 51.44 32.91
N SER A 122 -20.87 50.39 33.63
CA SER A 122 -19.94 49.36 34.12
C SER A 122 -19.42 48.51 32.96
N ALA A 123 -20.29 48.13 32.02
CA ALA A 123 -19.89 47.39 30.83
C ALA A 123 -18.89 48.20 29.99
N ALA A 124 -19.13 49.50 29.82
CA ALA A 124 -18.24 50.39 29.07
C ALA A 124 -16.85 50.50 29.71
N ALA A 125 -16.77 50.66 31.03
CA ALA A 125 -15.49 50.73 31.74
C ALA A 125 -14.68 49.43 31.59
N ILE A 126 -15.31 48.28 31.83
CA ILE A 126 -14.63 46.98 31.75
C ILE A 126 -14.20 46.67 30.31
N LEU A 127 -15.06 46.89 29.32
CA LEU A 127 -14.74 46.61 27.92
C LEU A 127 -13.66 47.54 27.35
N ALA A 128 -13.50 48.75 27.90
CA ALA A 128 -12.43 49.67 27.51
C ALA A 128 -11.04 49.26 28.03
N GLU A 129 -11.00 48.47 29.11
CA GLU A 129 -9.77 47.93 29.72
C GLU A 129 -9.42 46.52 29.21
N LEU A 130 -10.35 45.82 28.57
CA LEU A 130 -10.10 44.51 27.98
C LEU A 130 -9.14 44.59 26.78
N ASP A 131 -8.50 43.45 26.48
CA ASP A 131 -7.82 43.26 25.19
C ASP A 131 -8.79 43.58 24.04
N PRO A 132 -8.40 44.43 23.07
CA PRO A 132 -9.30 44.88 22.01
C PRO A 132 -9.92 43.74 21.19
N LYS A 133 -9.21 42.63 20.96
CA LYS A 133 -9.76 41.49 20.20
C LYS A 133 -10.82 40.75 21.00
N ILE A 134 -10.63 40.59 22.31
CA ILE A 134 -11.62 39.97 23.19
C ILE A 134 -12.85 40.87 23.31
N ALA A 135 -12.65 42.17 23.50
CA ALA A 135 -13.74 43.14 23.56
C ALA A 135 -14.60 43.10 22.28
N VAL A 136 -13.98 43.16 21.10
CA VAL A 136 -14.68 43.09 19.80
C VAL A 136 -15.50 41.80 19.66
N ASN A 137 -14.95 40.64 20.03
CA ASN A 137 -15.67 39.36 19.97
C ASN A 137 -16.91 39.32 20.86
N VAL A 138 -16.84 39.94 22.04
CA VAL A 138 -18.01 40.09 22.92
C VAL A 138 -19.02 41.05 22.32
N LEU A 139 -18.57 42.21 21.84
CA LEU A 139 -19.42 43.27 21.27
C LEU A 139 -20.19 42.79 20.03
N LEU A 140 -19.59 41.94 19.18
CA LEU A 140 -20.25 41.34 17.99
C LEU A 140 -21.53 40.56 18.32
N LYS A 141 -21.64 40.05 19.56
CA LYS A 141 -22.78 39.24 20.02
C LYS A 141 -23.78 40.04 20.85
N ILE A 142 -23.53 41.33 21.12
CA ILE A 142 -24.45 42.21 21.86
C ILE A 142 -25.46 42.81 20.88
N LYS A 143 -26.74 42.88 21.29
CA LYS A 143 -27.80 43.52 20.48
C LYS A 143 -27.47 44.99 20.20
N PRO A 144 -27.75 45.53 19.00
CA PRO A 144 -27.39 46.91 18.62
C PRO A 144 -27.85 47.98 19.61
N LYS A 145 -29.06 47.83 20.17
CA LYS A 145 -29.62 48.77 21.17
C LYS A 145 -28.80 48.82 22.45
N THR A 146 -28.30 47.68 22.93
CA THR A 146 -27.47 47.62 24.13
C THR A 146 -26.05 48.09 23.83
N LEU A 147 -25.51 47.70 22.67
CA LEU A 147 -24.20 48.15 22.18
C LEU A 147 -24.12 49.68 22.12
N SER A 148 -25.12 50.33 21.52
CA SER A 148 -25.22 51.80 21.45
C SER A 148 -25.21 52.45 22.84
N LYS A 149 -25.94 51.87 23.81
CA LYS A 149 -25.95 52.37 25.20
C LYS A 149 -24.59 52.21 25.90
N ILE A 150 -23.84 51.15 25.60
CA ILE A 150 -22.50 50.91 26.14
C ILE A 150 -21.53 51.93 25.55
N PHE A 151 -21.49 52.09 24.23
CA PHE A 151 -20.61 53.08 23.58
C PHE A 151 -20.92 54.52 24.02
N ALA A 152 -22.20 54.86 24.24
CA ALA A 152 -22.58 56.16 24.78
C ALA A 152 -22.06 56.45 26.21
N LYS A 153 -21.55 55.43 26.91
CA LYS A 153 -20.96 55.55 28.26
C LYS A 153 -19.46 55.23 28.28
N MET A 154 -18.85 54.99 27.12
CA MET A 154 -17.44 54.68 26.95
C MET A 154 -16.66 55.95 26.60
N ASP A 155 -15.36 55.94 26.88
CA ASP A 155 -14.45 56.97 26.39
C ASP A 155 -14.48 57.06 24.84
N PRO A 156 -14.57 58.25 24.22
CA PRO A 156 -14.68 58.40 22.77
C PRO A 156 -13.52 57.79 21.98
N VAL A 157 -12.29 57.85 22.50
CA VAL A 157 -11.11 57.30 21.82
C VAL A 157 -11.20 55.77 21.81
N LYS A 158 -11.53 55.18 22.96
CA LYS A 158 -11.74 53.72 23.06
C LYS A 158 -12.94 53.23 22.26
N ALA A 159 -14.05 53.97 22.26
CA ALA A 159 -15.22 53.64 21.46
C ALA A 159 -14.90 53.69 19.95
N SER A 160 -14.13 54.69 19.51
CA SER A 160 -13.67 54.80 18.13
C SER A 160 -12.76 53.63 17.73
N GLU A 161 -11.78 53.29 18.58
CA GLU A 161 -10.87 52.16 18.39
C GLU A 161 -11.63 50.84 18.20
N LEU A 162 -12.54 50.52 19.14
CA LEU A 162 -13.33 49.28 19.08
C LEU A 162 -14.31 49.27 17.91
N THR A 163 -14.85 50.42 17.52
CA THR A 163 -15.73 50.54 16.34
C THR A 163 -14.98 50.25 15.05
N ARG A 164 -13.75 50.75 14.91
CA ARG A 164 -12.89 50.45 13.75
C ARG A 164 -12.61 48.94 13.65
N LEU A 165 -12.20 48.32 14.75
CA LEU A 165 -11.93 46.87 14.79
C LEU A 165 -13.19 46.03 14.51
N LEU A 166 -14.36 46.47 14.97
CA LEU A 166 -15.65 45.84 14.65
C LEU A 166 -15.96 45.89 13.15
N ALA A 167 -15.66 47.00 12.47
CA ALA A 167 -15.84 47.13 11.03
C ALA A 167 -14.90 46.20 10.26
N GLU A 168 -13.60 46.19 10.60
CA GLU A 168 -12.59 45.30 9.99
C GLU A 168 -12.94 43.81 10.18
N THR A 169 -13.49 43.44 11.33
CA THR A 169 -13.88 42.04 11.62
C THR A 169 -15.11 41.60 10.82
N LYS A 170 -16.00 42.52 10.41
CA LYS A 170 -17.14 42.19 9.55
C LYS A 170 -16.73 41.92 8.10
N GLU A 171 -15.73 42.62 7.58
CA GLU A 171 -15.25 42.42 6.21
C GLU A 171 -14.57 41.06 6.04
N ASN A 172 -13.79 40.61 7.03
CA ASN A 172 -13.10 39.33 7.01
C ASN A 172 -14.01 38.09 7.15
N ASN A 173 -15.22 38.24 7.72
CA ASN A 173 -16.20 37.16 7.83
C ASN A 173 -17.23 37.15 6.67
N GLY A 174 -17.12 38.09 5.72
CA GLY A 174 -17.95 38.16 4.50
C GLY A 174 -17.23 37.68 3.24
N SER A 175 -15.98 37.22 3.35
CA SER A 175 -15.18 36.63 2.27
C SER A 175 -14.80 35.18 2.59
N ILE A 176 -15.80 34.32 2.82
CA ILE A 176 -15.70 32.85 2.70
C ILE A 176 -17.02 32.35 2.12
#